data_AF-A0A932R5X7-F1
#
_entry.id   AF-A0A932R5X7-F1
#
_cell.length_a   1.000
_cell.length_b   1.000
_cell.length_c   1.000
_cell.angle_alpha   90.00
_cell.angle_beta   90.00
_cell.angle_gamma   90.00
#
_symmetry.space_group_name_H-M   'P 1'
#
loop_
_entity.id
_entity.type
_entity.pdbx_description
1 polymer ?
#
loop_
_entity_poly.entity_id
_entity_poly.type
_entity_poly.pdbx_seq_one_letter_code
_entity_poly.pdbx_strand_id
1 'polypeptide(L)'
;MAFANPHENLKNLEIKDGWKVADFGTGSGFYAIEAAKRVGEGGKVYAIDVQKDLLTKLKNKAKGEHLSNLEVVWADIDEVGGTKMADLFLDGIIIANTLFQSENKLNVVKEAARILRKGGEVLVSDWA
;
A
#
# COMPACT_ATOMS: atom_id res chain seq x y z
N MET A 1 8.54 -1.91 24.48
CA MET A 1 7.57 -1.91 23.35
C MET A 1 8.35 -2.25 22.10
N ALA A 2 7.99 -3.33 21.41
CA ALA A 2 8.52 -3.61 20.08
C ALA A 2 7.66 -2.86 19.06
N PHE A 3 8.28 -2.09 18.17
CA PHE A 3 7.58 -1.47 17.04
C PHE A 3 7.18 -2.55 16.03
N ALA A 4 6.12 -2.30 15.27
CA ALA A 4 5.72 -3.15 14.15
C ALA A 4 6.90 -3.31 13.17
N ASN A 5 7.18 -4.55 12.76
CA ASN A 5 8.22 -4.87 11.78
C ASN A 5 7.55 -5.19 10.43
N PRO A 6 7.66 -4.31 9.42
CA PRO A 6 7.05 -4.51 8.12
C PRO A 6 7.45 -5.82 7.44
N HIS A 7 8.72 -6.21 7.57
CA HIS A 7 9.22 -7.45 7.00
C HIS A 7 8.54 -8.68 7.63
N GLU A 8 8.37 -8.70 8.94
CA GLU A 8 7.68 -9.81 9.61
C GLU A 8 6.17 -9.78 9.36
N ASN A 9 5.56 -8.60 9.44
CA ASN A 9 4.11 -8.44 9.27
C ASN A 9 3.65 -8.85 7.86
N LEU A 10 4.44 -8.54 6.84
CA LEU A 10 4.16 -8.93 5.46
C LEU A 10 4.19 -10.45 5.24
N LYS A 11 4.66 -11.28 6.18
CA LYS A 11 4.50 -12.74 6.08
C LYS A 11 3.05 -13.19 6.25
N ASN A 12 2.19 -12.34 6.83
CA ASN A 12 0.75 -12.59 6.96
C ASN A 12 -0.05 -12.17 5.71
N LEU A 13 0.61 -11.57 4.71
CA LEU A 13 0.05 -11.32 3.39
C LEU A 13 0.80 -12.23 2.43
N GLU A 14 0.14 -13.19 1.78
CA GLU A 14 0.80 -14.19 0.92
C GLU A 14 1.19 -13.59 -0.44
N ILE A 15 1.95 -12.49 -0.43
CA ILE A 15 2.42 -11.79 -1.62
C ILE A 15 3.17 -12.77 -2.53
N LYS A 16 2.69 -12.90 -3.78
CA LYS A 16 3.30 -13.74 -4.80
C LYS A 16 4.05 -12.88 -5.81
N ASP A 17 5.02 -13.48 -6.46
CA ASP A 17 5.70 -12.88 -7.60
C ASP A 17 4.68 -12.46 -8.68
N GLY A 18 4.85 -11.27 -9.24
CA GLY A 18 3.93 -10.70 -10.23
C GLY A 18 2.70 -9.98 -9.66
N TRP A 19 2.47 -9.98 -8.35
CA TRP A 19 1.31 -9.31 -7.76
C TRP A 19 1.34 -7.79 -7.90
N LYS A 20 0.14 -7.21 -8.02
CA LYS A 20 -0.11 -5.78 -7.88
C LYS A 20 -0.60 -5.49 -6.47
N VAL A 21 0.19 -4.76 -5.70
CA VAL A 21 -0.10 -4.45 -4.30
C VAL A 21 -0.22 -2.95 -4.10
N ALA A 22 -1.17 -2.47 -3.30
CA ALA A 22 -1.18 -1.09 -2.82
C ALA A 22 -0.84 -0.97 -1.33
N ASP A 23 -0.14 0.10 -0.97
CA ASP A 23 0.13 0.52 0.40
C ASP A 23 -0.62 1.83 0.67
N PHE A 24 -1.71 1.74 1.45
CA PHE A 24 -2.62 2.86 1.75
C PHE A 24 -2.09 3.68 2.91
N GLY A 25 -1.87 4.97 2.67
CA GLY A 25 -1.23 5.86 3.66
C GLY A 25 0.24 5.49 3.86
N THR A 26 0.97 5.28 2.74
CA THR A 26 2.32 4.69 2.74
C THR A 26 3.33 5.45 3.59
N GLY A 27 3.13 6.75 3.82
CA GLY A 27 4.03 7.61 4.58
C GLY A 27 5.47 7.54 4.06
N SER A 28 6.41 7.14 4.92
CA SER A 28 7.83 6.96 4.57
C SER A 28 8.11 5.71 3.71
N GLY A 29 7.09 4.89 3.43
CA GLY A 29 7.13 3.75 2.51
C GLY A 29 7.79 2.49 3.03
N PHE A 30 7.76 2.25 4.34
CA PHE A 30 8.37 1.05 4.93
C PHE A 30 7.71 -0.25 4.43
N TYR A 31 6.37 -0.27 4.34
CA TYR A 31 5.64 -1.41 3.79
C TYR A 31 5.76 -1.47 2.27
N ALA A 32 5.58 -0.35 1.56
CA ALA A 32 5.73 -0.30 0.10
C ALA A 32 7.08 -0.83 -0.40
N ILE A 33 8.19 -0.48 0.27
CA ILE A 33 9.54 -0.94 -0.12
C ILE A 33 9.70 -2.44 0.09
N GLU A 34 9.28 -2.97 1.24
CA GLU A 34 9.37 -4.41 1.50
C GLU A 34 8.42 -5.22 0.61
N ALA A 35 7.23 -4.69 0.32
CA ALA A 35 6.30 -5.27 -0.64
C ALA A 35 6.91 -5.29 -2.05
N ALA A 36 7.59 -4.21 -2.48
CA ALA A 36 8.21 -4.10 -3.79
C ALA A 36 9.29 -5.18 -4.00
N LYS A 37 10.04 -5.52 -2.94
CA LYS A 37 11.00 -6.62 -2.98
C LYS A 37 10.33 -7.99 -3.12
N ARG A 38 9.14 -8.18 -2.53
CA ARG A 38 8.41 -9.47 -2.51
C ARG A 38 7.63 -9.76 -3.78
N VAL A 39 7.03 -8.73 -4.41
CA VAL A 39 6.30 -8.90 -5.66
C VAL A 39 7.21 -9.18 -6.86
N GLY A 40 8.53 -8.99 -6.70
CA GLY A 40 9.52 -9.20 -7.75
C GLY A 40 9.42 -8.23 -8.93
N GLU A 41 10.28 -8.42 -9.93
CA GLU A 41 10.37 -7.53 -11.11
C GLU A 41 9.12 -7.58 -12.00
N GLY A 42 8.40 -8.70 -11.99
CA GLY A 42 7.14 -8.86 -12.74
C GLY A 42 5.93 -8.22 -12.05
N GLY A 43 6.06 -7.86 -10.77
CA GLY A 43 5.00 -7.27 -9.96
C GLY A 43 5.06 -5.76 -9.90
N LYS A 44 4.13 -5.16 -9.15
CA LYS A 44 4.03 -3.71 -8.99
C LYS A 44 3.51 -3.35 -7.61
N VAL A 45 4.11 -2.34 -7.00
CA VAL A 45 3.60 -1.71 -5.77
C VAL A 45 3.18 -0.29 -6.03
N TYR A 46 1.99 0.07 -5.54
CA TYR A 46 1.45 1.42 -5.57
C TYR A 46 1.44 2.00 -4.15
N ALA A 47 2.34 2.93 -3.89
CA ALA A 47 2.46 3.63 -2.62
C ALA A 47 1.56 4.88 -2.64
N ILE A 48 0.45 4.85 -1.91
CA ILE A 48 -0.61 5.86 -1.97
C ILE A 48 -0.57 6.76 -0.73
N ASP A 49 -0.56 8.08 -0.93
CA ASP A 49 -0.64 9.05 0.17
C ASP A 49 -1.18 10.41 -0.29
N VAL A 50 -1.77 11.17 0.64
CA VAL A 50 -2.19 12.55 0.42
C VAL A 50 -1.03 13.55 0.53
N GLN A 51 0.05 13.17 1.21
CA GLN A 51 1.23 14.02 1.46
C GLN A 51 2.27 13.92 0.33
N LYS A 52 2.23 14.88 -0.60
CA LYS A 52 3.14 14.95 -1.77
C LYS A 52 4.63 14.94 -1.40
N ASP A 53 5.00 15.54 -0.28
CA ASP A 53 6.40 15.61 0.17
C ASP A 53 6.93 14.23 0.58
N LEU A 54 6.10 13.41 1.23
CA LEU A 54 6.46 12.03 1.58
C LEU A 54 6.59 11.17 0.33
N LEU A 55 5.65 11.29 -0.61
CA LEU A 55 5.74 10.60 -1.90
C LEU A 55 7.00 10.99 -2.68
N THR A 56 7.39 12.26 -2.67
CA THR A 56 8.62 12.72 -3.33
C THR A 56 9.86 12.10 -2.70
N LYS A 57 9.92 12.06 -1.36
CA LYS A 57 11.02 11.39 -0.62
C LYS A 57 11.04 9.89 -0.90
N LEU A 58 9.89 9.22 -0.88
CA LEU A 58 9.77 7.79 -1.16
C LEU A 58 10.19 7.46 -2.58
N LYS A 59 9.79 8.25 -3.58
CA LYS A 59 10.20 8.08 -4.97
C LYS A 59 11.73 8.13 -5.13
N ASN A 60 12.38 9.08 -4.45
CA ASN A 60 13.84 9.19 -4.46
C ASN A 60 14.51 8.01 -3.75
N LYS A 61 13.95 7.55 -2.63
CA LYS A 61 14.41 6.36 -1.91
C LYS A 61 14.30 5.09 -2.75
N ALA A 62 13.15 4.86 -3.37
CA ALA A 62 12.92 3.73 -4.28
C ALA A 62 13.91 3.74 -5.46
N LYS A 63 14.20 4.93 -6.03
CA LYS A 63 15.23 5.08 -7.07
C LYS A 63 16.63 4.69 -6.56
N GLY A 64 16.99 5.10 -5.35
CA GLY A 64 18.27 4.74 -4.73
C GLY A 64 18.40 3.24 -4.40
N GLU A 65 17.28 2.57 -4.12
CA GLU A 65 17.22 1.12 -3.90
C GLU A 65 16.98 0.31 -5.18
N HIS A 66 16.98 0.95 -6.36
CA HIS A 66 16.72 0.32 -7.66
C HIS A 66 15.36 -0.39 -7.79
N LEU A 67 14.35 0.07 -7.06
CA LEU A 67 12.98 -0.48 -7.07
C LEU A 67 12.13 0.18 -8.15
N SER A 68 12.31 -0.24 -9.41
CA SER A 68 11.54 0.26 -10.57
C SER A 68 10.06 -0.15 -10.54
N ASN A 69 9.73 -1.18 -9.76
CA ASN A 69 8.38 -1.70 -9.57
C ASN A 69 7.58 -0.98 -8.47
N LEU A 70 8.16 0.02 -7.78
CA LEU A 70 7.44 0.87 -6.81
C LEU A 70 7.03 2.18 -7.46
N GLU A 71 5.73 2.46 -7.48
CA GLU A 71 5.13 3.67 -8.01
C GLU A 71 4.41 4.46 -6.92
N VAL A 72 4.71 5.76 -6.84
CA VAL A 72 4.03 6.67 -5.91
C VAL A 72 2.77 7.25 -6.55
N VAL A 73 1.66 7.22 -5.82
CA VAL A 73 0.36 7.72 -6.29
C VAL A 73 -0.14 8.75 -5.29
N TRP A 74 -0.28 9.99 -5.75
CA TRP A 74 -0.93 11.03 -4.95
C TRP A 74 -2.44 10.91 -5.08
N ALA A 75 -3.09 10.45 -4.02
CA ALA A 75 -4.52 10.25 -3.96
C ALA A 75 -5.02 10.25 -2.51
N ASP A 76 -6.31 10.48 -2.36
CA ASP A 76 -7.01 10.38 -1.09
C ASP A 76 -7.74 9.03 -1.01
N ILE A 77 -7.52 8.30 0.07
CA ILE A 77 -8.16 7.00 0.33
C ILE A 77 -9.44 7.14 1.18
N ASP A 78 -9.70 8.32 1.76
CA ASP A 78 -10.94 8.62 2.49
C ASP A 78 -12.11 8.93 1.52
N GLU A 79 -11.81 9.10 0.23
CA GLU A 79 -12.79 9.24 -0.84
C GLU A 79 -12.90 7.94 -1.65
N VAL A 80 -14.11 7.38 -1.75
CA VAL A 80 -14.37 6.22 -2.62
C VAL A 80 -14.16 6.63 -4.08
N GLY A 81 -13.29 5.93 -4.79
CA GLY A 81 -12.81 6.31 -6.12
C GLY A 81 -11.63 7.28 -6.12
N GLY A 82 -11.19 7.77 -4.94
CA GLY A 82 -10.13 8.75 -4.81
C GLY A 82 -8.76 8.27 -5.31
N THR A 83 -8.48 6.96 -5.25
CA THR A 83 -7.25 6.37 -5.82
C THR A 83 -7.19 6.46 -7.34
N LYS A 84 -8.34 6.62 -8.00
CA LYS A 84 -8.52 6.58 -9.47
C LYS A 84 -8.08 5.26 -10.11
N MET A 85 -7.84 4.22 -9.30
CA MET A 85 -7.56 2.88 -9.80
C MET A 85 -8.84 2.21 -10.28
N ALA A 86 -8.70 1.31 -11.25
CA ALA A 86 -9.80 0.51 -11.76
C ALA A 86 -10.31 -0.47 -10.68
N ASP A 87 -11.58 -0.85 -10.80
CA ASP A 87 -12.19 -1.89 -9.97
C ASP A 87 -11.45 -3.23 -10.18
N LEU A 88 -11.37 -4.03 -9.12
CA LEU A 88 -10.81 -5.39 -9.16
C LEU A 88 -9.38 -5.48 -9.76
N PHE A 89 -8.58 -4.44 -9.59
CA PHE A 89 -7.27 -4.28 -10.22
C PHE A 89 -6.10 -4.85 -9.40
N LEU A 90 -6.21 -4.83 -8.07
CA LEU A 90 -5.12 -5.19 -7.15
C LEU A 90 -5.27 -6.61 -6.60
N ASP A 91 -4.14 -7.29 -6.42
CA ASP A 91 -4.04 -8.59 -5.76
C ASP A 91 -3.99 -8.47 -4.23
N GLY A 92 -3.37 -7.39 -3.73
CA GLY A 92 -3.17 -7.18 -2.31
C GLY A 92 -3.26 -5.71 -1.90
N ILE A 93 -3.71 -5.44 -0.68
CA ILE A 93 -3.73 -4.09 -0.10
C ILE A 93 -3.17 -4.15 1.33
N ILE A 94 -2.29 -3.20 1.65
CA ILE A 94 -1.72 -3.01 2.98
C ILE A 94 -2.31 -1.73 3.55
N ILE A 95 -2.84 -1.80 4.76
CA ILE A 95 -3.35 -0.65 5.52
C ILE A 95 -2.69 -0.70 6.91
N ALA A 96 -1.58 0.01 7.08
CA ALA A 96 -0.76 -0.08 8.28
C ALA A 96 -0.58 1.29 8.95
N ASN A 97 -1.10 1.44 10.18
CA ASN A 97 -1.09 2.68 10.96
C ASN A 97 -1.75 3.85 10.21
N THR A 98 -2.83 3.56 9.47
CA THR A 98 -3.50 4.54 8.60
C THR A 98 -4.94 4.76 9.02
N LEU A 99 -5.67 3.73 9.45
CA LEU A 99 -7.10 3.85 9.74
C LEU A 99 -7.37 4.78 10.92
N PHE A 100 -6.51 4.80 11.95
CA PHE A 100 -6.70 5.70 13.09
C PHE A 100 -6.60 7.20 12.71
N GLN A 101 -5.97 7.53 11.58
CA GLN A 101 -5.82 8.90 11.07
C GLN A 101 -6.94 9.28 10.09
N SER A 102 -7.66 8.30 9.54
CA SER A 102 -8.75 8.50 8.59
C SER A 102 -9.99 9.10 9.26
N GLU A 103 -10.55 10.14 8.63
CA GLU A 103 -11.83 10.72 9.04
C GLU A 103 -13.00 9.82 8.61
N ASN A 104 -12.81 9.04 7.53
CA ASN A 104 -13.82 8.15 6.99
C ASN A 104 -13.31 6.72 6.75
N LYS A 105 -13.04 6.00 7.85
CA LYS A 105 -12.60 4.59 7.84
C LYS A 105 -13.45 3.68 6.95
N LEU A 106 -14.77 3.91 6.90
CA LEU A 106 -15.68 3.11 6.08
C LEU A 106 -15.41 3.33 4.59
N ASN A 107 -15.10 4.56 4.18
CA ASN A 107 -14.73 4.84 2.80
C ASN A 107 -13.39 4.22 2.43
N VAL A 108 -12.40 4.23 3.33
CA VAL A 108 -11.12 3.53 3.12
C VAL A 108 -11.35 2.05 2.84
N VAL A 109 -12.18 1.40 3.66
CA VAL A 109 -12.53 -0.02 3.48
C VAL A 109 -13.31 -0.26 2.19
N LYS A 110 -14.26 0.63 1.84
CA LYS A 110 -15.00 0.54 0.58
C LYS A 110 -14.10 0.70 -0.64
N GLU A 111 -13.15 1.62 -0.58
CA GLU A 111 -12.20 1.84 -1.66
C GLU A 111 -11.27 0.65 -1.81
N ALA A 112 -10.73 0.12 -0.70
CA ALA A 112 -9.95 -1.10 -0.71
C ALA A 112 -10.75 -2.27 -1.32
N ALA A 113 -12.01 -2.46 -0.90
CA ALA A 113 -12.85 -3.52 -1.44
C ALA A 113 -13.18 -3.34 -2.93
N ARG A 114 -13.34 -2.10 -3.41
CA ARG A 114 -13.62 -1.80 -4.82
C ARG A 114 -12.46 -2.19 -5.73
N ILE A 115 -11.24 -1.83 -5.35
CA ILE A 115 -10.05 -2.02 -6.19
C ILE A 115 -9.40 -3.39 -6.01
N LEU A 116 -9.72 -4.12 -4.93
CA LEU A 116 -9.21 -5.47 -4.71
C LEU A 116 -9.96 -6.48 -5.58
N ARG A 117 -9.23 -7.33 -6.31
CA ARG A 117 -9.86 -8.39 -7.09
C ARG A 117 -10.55 -9.43 -6.20
N LYS A 118 -11.41 -10.25 -6.81
CA LYS A 118 -11.96 -11.42 -6.13
C LYS A 118 -10.82 -12.36 -5.69
N GLY A 119 -10.83 -12.70 -4.39
CA GLY A 119 -9.78 -13.52 -3.77
C GLY A 119 -8.43 -12.82 -3.65
N GLY A 120 -8.39 -11.49 -3.71
CA GLY A 120 -7.25 -10.72 -3.23
C GLY A 120 -7.25 -10.64 -1.70
N GLU A 121 -6.15 -10.19 -1.13
CA GLU A 121 -5.93 -10.15 0.32
C GLU A 121 -5.72 -8.73 0.84
N VAL A 122 -6.14 -8.48 2.09
CA VAL A 122 -5.90 -7.21 2.77
C VAL A 122 -5.18 -7.48 4.08
N LEU A 123 -4.03 -6.81 4.28
CA LEU A 123 -3.34 -6.76 5.56
C LEU A 123 -3.73 -5.46 6.28
N VAL A 124 -4.32 -5.57 7.46
CA VAL A 124 -4.57 -4.43 8.34
C VAL A 124 -3.72 -4.56 9.60
N SER A 125 -2.95 -3.52 9.90
CA SER A 125 -2.13 -3.43 11.11
C SER A 125 -2.29 -2.03 11.71
N ASP A 126 -3.12 -1.89 12.72
CA ASP A 126 -3.39 -0.60 13.36
C ASP A 126 -3.36 -0.71 14.89
N TRP A 127 -3.44 0.42 15.57
CA TRP A 127 -3.55 0.49 17.02
C TRP A 127 -4.91 -0.05 17.48
N ALA A 128 -4.89 -0.80 18.59
CA ALA A 128 -6.08 -1.32 19.26
C ALA A 128 -6.80 -0.23 20.07
#